data_AF-A0A8J8BQ12-F1
#
_entry.id   AF-A0A8J8BQ12-F1
#
_cell.length_a   1.000
_cell.length_b   1.000
_cell.length_c   1.000
_cell.angle_alpha   90.00
_cell.angle_beta   90.00
_cell.angle_gamma   90.00
#
_symmetry.space_group_name_H-M   'P 1'
#
loop_
_entity.id
_entity.type
_entity.pdbx_description
1 polymer ?
#
loop_
_entity_poly.entity_id
_entity_poly.type
_entity_poly.pdbx_seq_one_letter_code
_entity_poly.pdbx_strand_id
1 'polypeptide(L)'
;CPGGTDGDKYPNWVTCPWPEDFSEIIEWQWKKKVIPYWKDAGDFAQKHGVKLCFEMHPGFVVYNTETLLRLRKEVGRVIGANFDPSHLFWQGMDPLRCVRKLGKAIFHVHAKDTAIDPVNTEVNGVLDTKSYGDEINRSWIFRTVGYGHGVDWWKSFVSELRLSGYDYVLSIEHEDSLMSAEEGFKKAFATLKEAVIAEKAGAMWWA
;
A
#
# COMPACT_ATOMS: atom_id res chain seq x y z
N CYS A 1 6.50 -11.94 -5.71
CA CYS A 1 6.08 -13.09 -4.88
C CYS A 1 6.94 -14.29 -5.25
N PRO A 2 7.38 -15.17 -4.33
CA PRO A 2 7.92 -16.47 -4.72
C PRO A 2 6.85 -17.31 -5.45
N GLY A 3 7.27 -18.39 -6.12
CA GLY A 3 6.34 -19.45 -6.56
C GLY A 3 5.73 -20.21 -5.38
N GLY A 4 5.02 -21.30 -5.65
CA GLY A 4 4.60 -22.29 -4.65
C GLY A 4 5.61 -23.42 -4.43
N THR A 5 6.54 -23.63 -5.37
CA THR A 5 7.62 -24.62 -5.25
C THR A 5 8.96 -24.11 -5.81
N ASP A 6 10.04 -24.86 -5.64
CA ASP A 6 11.35 -24.55 -6.23
C ASP A 6 11.37 -24.63 -7.77
N GLY A 7 10.44 -25.38 -8.38
CA GLY A 7 10.36 -25.57 -9.83
C GLY A 7 9.48 -24.54 -10.55
N ASP A 8 8.77 -23.70 -9.80
CA ASP A 8 7.81 -22.76 -10.37
C ASP A 8 8.51 -21.66 -11.16
N LYS A 9 7.98 -21.37 -12.35
CA LYS A 9 8.50 -20.33 -13.24
C LYS A 9 7.87 -18.96 -13.03
N TYR A 10 6.75 -18.90 -12.32
CA TYR A 10 5.95 -17.70 -12.15
C TYR A 10 5.60 -17.47 -10.67
N PRO A 11 5.35 -16.22 -10.26
CA PRO A 11 4.88 -15.91 -8.92
C PRO A 11 3.55 -16.60 -8.61
N ASN A 12 3.36 -17.03 -7.37
CA ASN A 12 2.09 -17.59 -6.91
C ASN A 12 1.51 -16.69 -5.80
N TRP A 13 0.40 -16.01 -6.08
CA TRP A 13 -0.30 -15.18 -5.09
C TRP A 13 -1.60 -15.88 -4.69
N VAL A 14 -1.58 -16.48 -3.50
CA VAL A 14 -2.71 -17.19 -2.93
C VAL A 14 -3.62 -16.20 -2.20
N THR A 15 -4.92 -16.22 -2.54
CA THR A 15 -5.93 -15.27 -2.03
C THR A 15 -6.95 -15.89 -1.07
N CYS A 16 -6.98 -17.21 -0.97
CA CYS A 16 -7.88 -17.96 -0.09
C CYS A 16 -7.17 -19.23 0.46
N PRO A 17 -7.67 -19.83 1.55
CA PRO A 17 -6.98 -20.96 2.19
C PRO A 17 -7.33 -22.34 1.60
N TRP A 18 -8.28 -22.40 0.65
CA TRP A 18 -8.78 -23.65 0.06
C TRP A 18 -8.55 -23.65 -1.46
N PRO A 19 -8.03 -24.74 -2.05
CA PRO A 19 -7.77 -26.05 -1.43
C PRO A 19 -6.57 -26.05 -0.46
N GLU A 20 -6.35 -27.14 0.30
CA GLU A 20 -5.34 -27.19 1.37
C GLU A 20 -3.92 -26.85 0.89
N ASP A 21 -3.63 -27.15 -0.38
CA ASP A 21 -2.40 -26.81 -1.09
C ASP A 21 -2.09 -25.31 -1.06
N PHE A 22 -3.10 -24.43 -1.07
CA PHE A 22 -2.92 -22.98 -0.95
C PHE A 22 -2.29 -22.58 0.39
N SER A 23 -2.72 -23.22 1.48
CA SER A 23 -2.15 -22.99 2.81
C SER A 23 -0.72 -23.52 2.90
N GLU A 24 -0.45 -24.69 2.32
CA GLU A 24 0.91 -25.27 2.22
C GLU A 24 1.85 -24.38 1.41
N ILE A 25 1.38 -23.83 0.29
CA ILE A 25 2.12 -22.87 -0.55
C ILE A 25 2.48 -21.63 0.26
N ILE A 26 1.52 -21.01 0.96
CA ILE A 26 1.79 -19.83 1.80
C ILE A 26 2.83 -20.17 2.89
N GLU A 27 2.70 -21.32 3.55
CA GLU A 27 3.66 -21.74 4.57
C GLU A 27 5.06 -21.91 3.98
N TRP A 28 5.17 -22.60 2.85
CA TRP A 28 6.42 -22.81 2.14
C TRP A 28 7.05 -21.48 1.72
N GLN A 29 6.28 -20.58 1.10
CA GLN A 29 6.73 -19.26 0.66
C GLN A 29 7.35 -18.49 1.83
N TRP A 30 6.63 -18.39 2.94
CA TRP A 30 7.09 -17.64 4.11
C TRP A 30 8.32 -18.29 4.76
N LYS A 31 8.26 -19.59 5.06
CA LYS A 31 9.31 -20.28 5.83
C LYS A 31 10.58 -20.55 5.02
N LYS A 32 10.44 -20.88 3.73
CA LYS A 32 11.57 -21.34 2.89
C LYS A 32 12.18 -20.24 2.03
N LYS A 33 11.41 -19.21 1.65
CA LYS A 33 11.88 -18.16 0.73
C LYS A 33 11.92 -16.79 1.38
N VAL A 34 10.78 -16.29 1.85
CA VAL A 34 10.62 -14.88 2.26
C VAL A 34 11.42 -14.57 3.52
N ILE A 35 11.23 -15.32 4.61
CA ILE A 35 11.88 -15.01 5.89
C ILE A 35 13.40 -15.17 5.81
N PRO A 36 13.97 -16.27 5.27
CA PRO A 36 15.42 -16.41 5.18
C PRO A 36 16.07 -15.29 4.36
N TYR A 37 15.53 -15.02 3.17
CA TYR A 37 16.06 -13.96 2.30
C TYR A 37 16.04 -12.59 2.99
N TRP A 38 14.91 -12.23 3.61
CA TRP A 38 14.79 -10.90 4.21
C TRP A 38 15.51 -10.76 5.54
N LYS A 39 15.81 -11.85 6.26
CA LYS A 39 16.74 -11.80 7.39
C LYS A 39 18.13 -11.40 6.93
N ASP A 40 18.66 -12.09 5.91
CA ASP A 40 19.99 -11.79 5.38
C ASP A 40 20.06 -10.38 4.76
N ALA A 41 19.08 -10.02 3.94
CA ALA A 41 19.00 -8.69 3.33
C ALA A 41 18.74 -7.58 4.36
N GLY A 42 17.92 -7.86 5.37
CA GLY A 42 17.64 -6.95 6.49
C GLY A 42 18.87 -6.66 7.32
N ASP A 43 19.64 -7.68 7.67
CA ASP A 43 20.91 -7.54 8.39
C ASP A 43 21.92 -6.73 7.57
N PHE A 44 22.02 -7.00 6.26
CA PHE A 44 22.86 -6.22 5.37
C PHE A 44 22.43 -4.76 5.32
N ALA A 45 21.15 -4.47 5.11
CA ALA A 45 20.62 -3.10 5.07
C ALA A 45 20.88 -2.36 6.38
N GLN A 46 20.65 -3.02 7.52
CA GLN A 46 20.88 -2.42 8.84
C GLN A 46 22.35 -2.06 9.06
N LYS A 47 23.30 -2.91 8.67
CA LYS A 47 24.75 -2.63 8.75
C LYS A 47 25.16 -1.39 7.95
N HIS A 48 24.39 -1.03 6.93
CA HIS A 48 24.63 0.13 6.08
C HIS A 48 23.70 1.32 6.38
N GLY A 49 22.93 1.25 7.47
CA GLY A 49 21.99 2.33 7.84
C GLY A 49 20.82 2.51 6.86
N VAL A 50 20.54 1.51 6.03
CA VAL A 50 19.45 1.53 5.04
C VAL A 50 18.17 0.96 5.67
N LYS A 51 17.05 1.63 5.41
CA LYS A 51 15.69 1.13 5.74
C LYS A 51 15.10 0.44 4.52
N LEU A 52 14.36 -0.65 4.74
CA LEU A 52 13.67 -1.37 3.68
C LEU A 52 12.19 -1.02 3.71
N CYS A 53 11.70 -0.38 2.65
CA CYS A 53 10.32 0.09 2.54
C CYS A 53 9.54 -0.82 1.58
N PHE A 54 8.56 -1.56 2.12
CA PHE A 54 7.72 -2.46 1.36
C PHE A 54 6.39 -1.79 1.05
N GLU A 55 6.03 -1.80 -0.22
CA GLU A 55 4.69 -1.47 -0.64
C GLU A 55 3.77 -2.68 -0.43
N MET A 56 2.67 -2.48 0.29
CA MET A 56 1.67 -3.51 0.53
C MET A 56 0.82 -3.67 -0.73
N HIS A 57 1.30 -4.51 -1.66
CA HIS A 57 0.74 -4.60 -2.99
C HIS A 57 0.19 -6.03 -3.26
N PRO A 58 -1.06 -6.18 -3.73
CA PRO A 58 -1.64 -7.45 -4.17
C PRO A 58 -0.84 -8.10 -5.30
N GLY A 59 -0.72 -9.42 -5.31
CA GLY A 59 0.24 -10.12 -6.17
C GLY A 59 1.61 -10.35 -5.52
N PHE A 60 1.83 -9.87 -4.29
CA PHE A 60 2.98 -10.19 -3.44
C PHE A 60 2.56 -10.86 -2.14
N VAL A 61 3.50 -11.48 -1.41
CA VAL A 61 3.25 -12.06 -0.07
C VAL A 61 3.02 -11.00 1.02
N VAL A 62 3.51 -9.78 0.79
CA VAL A 62 3.29 -8.60 1.64
C VAL A 62 2.32 -7.70 0.88
N TYR A 63 1.03 -7.89 1.13
CA TYR A 63 -0.05 -7.25 0.38
C TYR A 63 -1.00 -6.44 1.28
N ASN A 64 -0.81 -6.47 2.60
CA ASN A 64 -1.66 -5.74 3.53
C ASN A 64 -0.89 -5.41 4.83
N THR A 65 -1.57 -4.71 5.75
CA THR A 65 -1.00 -4.32 7.05
C THR A 65 -0.53 -5.53 7.87
N GLU A 66 -1.30 -6.62 7.87
CA GLU A 66 -0.99 -7.81 8.66
C GLU A 66 0.28 -8.51 8.18
N THR A 67 0.37 -8.76 6.87
CA THR A 67 1.52 -9.44 6.24
C THR A 67 2.79 -8.60 6.34
N LEU A 68 2.70 -7.27 6.25
CA LEU A 68 3.85 -6.39 6.50
C LEU A 68 4.33 -6.51 7.95
N LEU A 69 3.42 -6.47 8.91
CA LEU A 69 3.76 -6.60 10.33
C LEU A 69 4.31 -7.99 10.65
N ARG A 70 3.84 -9.04 9.97
CA ARG A 70 4.42 -10.39 10.04
C ARG A 70 5.88 -10.38 9.57
N LEU A 71 6.18 -9.81 8.41
CA LEU A 71 7.56 -9.72 7.91
C LEU A 71 8.45 -8.94 8.88
N ARG A 72 7.97 -7.78 9.34
CA ARG A 72 8.68 -6.95 10.33
C ARG A 72 8.93 -7.67 11.65
N LYS A 73 7.99 -8.51 12.11
CA LYS A 73 8.17 -9.34 13.31
C LYS A 73 9.27 -10.38 13.13
N GLU A 74 9.31 -11.05 11.98
CA GLU A 74 10.27 -12.12 11.71
C GLU A 74 11.68 -11.62 11.40
N VAL A 75 11.81 -10.45 10.76
CA VAL A 75 13.08 -9.91 10.26
C VAL A 75 13.63 -8.82 11.18
N GLY A 76 12.78 -7.93 11.68
CA GLY A 76 13.17 -6.84 12.57
C GLY A 76 12.76 -5.45 12.08
N ARG A 77 13.13 -4.43 12.87
CA ARG A 77 12.65 -3.04 12.69
C ARG A 77 13.17 -2.35 11.43
N VAL A 78 14.09 -2.98 10.68
CA VAL A 78 14.58 -2.52 9.38
C VAL A 78 13.50 -2.58 8.28
N ILE A 79 12.48 -3.43 8.45
CA ILE A 79 11.33 -3.57 7.54
C ILE A 79 10.24 -2.56 7.88
N GLY A 80 9.91 -1.64 6.99
CA GLY A 80 8.79 -0.73 7.13
C GLY A 80 7.95 -0.64 5.87
N ALA A 81 6.90 0.19 5.92
CA ALA A 81 6.01 0.44 4.79
C ALA A 81 6.58 1.54 3.88
N ASN A 82 6.54 1.29 2.57
CA ASN A 82 6.12 2.32 1.63
C ASN A 82 4.59 2.30 1.61
N PHE A 83 3.96 3.18 2.36
CA PHE A 83 2.51 3.15 2.51
C PHE A 83 1.85 3.74 1.26
N ASP A 84 1.17 2.90 0.50
CA ASP A 84 0.34 3.30 -0.63
C ASP A 84 -1.13 2.95 -0.32
N PRO A 85 -2.05 3.92 -0.20
CA PRO A 85 -3.44 3.65 0.12
C PRO A 85 -4.24 3.04 -1.04
N SER A 86 -3.79 3.19 -2.29
CA SER A 86 -4.53 2.77 -3.50
C SER A 86 -4.92 1.29 -3.47
N HIS A 87 -3.96 0.45 -3.14
CA HIS A 87 -4.16 -1.00 -3.01
C HIS A 87 -5.07 -1.36 -1.83
N LEU A 88 -5.00 -0.59 -0.76
CA LEU A 88 -5.79 -0.85 0.44
C LEU A 88 -7.26 -0.54 0.22
N PHE A 89 -7.58 0.51 -0.55
CA PHE A 89 -8.95 0.92 -0.85
C PHE A 89 -9.75 -0.20 -1.51
N TRP A 90 -9.26 -0.76 -2.62
CA TRP A 90 -10.04 -1.77 -3.35
C TRP A 90 -10.09 -3.11 -2.64
N GLN A 91 -9.16 -3.39 -1.74
CA GLN A 91 -9.23 -4.56 -0.85
C GLN A 91 -10.21 -4.36 0.32
N GLY A 92 -10.87 -3.20 0.42
CA GLY A 92 -11.86 -2.90 1.46
C GLY A 92 -11.24 -2.55 2.83
N MET A 93 -9.94 -2.23 2.88
CA MET A 93 -9.29 -1.74 4.09
C MET A 93 -9.51 -0.23 4.23
N ASP A 94 -9.60 0.25 5.47
CA ASP A 94 -9.55 1.69 5.77
C ASP A 94 -8.09 2.13 5.95
N PRO A 95 -7.51 2.91 5.00
CA PRO A 95 -6.11 3.27 5.10
C PRO A 95 -5.78 4.14 6.32
N LEU A 96 -6.73 4.90 6.87
CA LEU A 96 -6.51 5.69 8.09
C LEU A 96 -6.27 4.75 9.29
N ARG A 97 -7.00 3.64 9.38
CA ARG A 97 -6.77 2.64 10.44
C ARG A 97 -5.50 1.84 10.20
N CYS A 98 -5.17 1.56 8.95
CA CYS A 98 -3.89 0.95 8.59
C CYS A 98 -2.71 1.83 9.02
N VAL A 99 -2.78 3.15 8.79
CA VAL A 99 -1.76 4.11 9.26
C VAL A 99 -1.60 4.02 10.77
N ARG A 100 -2.70 4.13 11.53
CA ARG A 100 -2.70 4.03 13.00
C ARG A 100 -2.06 2.72 13.48
N LYS A 101 -2.36 1.61 12.80
CA LYS A 101 -1.87 0.27 13.15
C LYS A 101 -0.38 0.10 12.86
N LEU A 102 0.12 0.67 11.76
CA LEU A 102 1.53 0.59 11.37
C LEU A 102 2.39 1.56 12.18
N GLY A 103 1.89 2.77 12.46
CA GLY A 103 2.59 3.79 13.24
C GLY A 103 4.02 4.03 12.74
N LYS A 104 5.00 3.86 13.64
CA LYS A 104 6.44 4.02 13.35
C LYS A 104 7.01 3.02 12.33
N ALA A 105 6.23 2.06 11.83
CA ALA A 105 6.63 1.20 10.74
C ALA A 105 6.50 1.90 9.37
N ILE A 106 5.83 3.04 9.26
CA ILE A 106 5.75 3.80 8.01
C ILE A 106 7.06 4.57 7.79
N PHE A 107 7.76 4.26 6.71
CA PHE A 107 9.05 4.87 6.37
C PHE A 107 8.96 5.77 5.14
N HIS A 108 8.03 5.49 4.25
CA HIS A 108 7.73 6.28 3.07
C HIS A 108 6.24 6.20 2.76
N VAL A 109 5.72 7.13 1.97
CA VAL A 109 4.31 7.18 1.57
C VAL A 109 4.23 7.51 0.08
N HIS A 110 3.48 6.68 -0.65
CA HIS A 110 2.99 7.01 -1.98
C HIS A 110 1.58 7.59 -1.85
N ALA A 111 1.38 8.75 -2.46
CA ALA A 111 0.07 9.36 -2.66
C ALA A 111 -0.44 8.90 -4.03
N LYS A 112 -1.21 7.82 -4.01
CA LYS A 112 -1.88 7.20 -5.15
C LYS A 112 -3.33 6.94 -4.77
N ASP A 113 -4.25 7.11 -5.71
CA ASP A 113 -5.69 7.06 -5.45
C ASP A 113 -6.36 5.96 -6.26
N THR A 114 -7.54 5.54 -5.82
CA THR A 114 -8.34 4.49 -6.45
C THR A 114 -9.80 4.88 -6.40
N ALA A 115 -10.50 4.74 -7.52
CA ALA A 115 -11.96 4.78 -7.56
C ALA A 115 -12.49 3.35 -7.59
N ILE A 116 -13.46 3.07 -6.74
CA ILE A 116 -14.24 1.82 -6.76
C ILE A 116 -15.48 2.09 -7.59
N ASP A 117 -15.73 1.25 -8.60
CA ASP A 117 -16.97 1.26 -9.35
C ASP A 117 -17.99 0.37 -8.61
N PRO A 118 -19.06 0.95 -8.02
CA PRO A 118 -20.03 0.16 -7.28
C PRO A 118 -20.85 -0.76 -8.19
N VAL A 119 -21.11 -0.38 -9.44
CA VAL A 119 -21.88 -1.21 -10.38
C VAL A 119 -21.14 -2.50 -10.68
N ASN A 120 -19.86 -2.40 -11.00
CA ASN A 120 -19.03 -3.56 -11.31
C ASN A 120 -18.62 -4.33 -10.05
N THR A 121 -18.29 -3.65 -8.95
CA THR A 121 -17.85 -4.28 -7.70
C THR A 121 -18.98 -5.04 -7.01
N GLU A 122 -20.20 -4.51 -6.96
CA GLU A 122 -21.32 -5.18 -6.30
C GLU A 122 -21.76 -6.46 -7.06
N VAL A 123 -21.52 -6.51 -8.37
CA VAL A 123 -21.83 -7.69 -9.21
C VAL A 123 -20.68 -8.69 -9.22
N ASN A 124 -19.44 -8.23 -9.37
CA ASN A 124 -18.28 -9.11 -9.65
C ASN A 124 -17.33 -9.30 -8.45
N GLY A 125 -17.44 -8.46 -7.43
CA GLY A 125 -16.44 -8.33 -6.37
C GLY A 125 -15.20 -7.56 -6.81
N VAL A 126 -14.20 -7.51 -5.93
CA VAL A 126 -13.00 -6.65 -6.07
C VAL A 126 -11.81 -7.33 -6.78
N LEU A 127 -11.84 -8.66 -6.92
CA LEU A 127 -10.79 -9.43 -7.60
C LEU A 127 -10.94 -9.28 -9.11
N ASP A 128 -10.36 -8.22 -9.66
CA ASP A 128 -10.51 -7.86 -11.06
C ASP A 128 -9.22 -8.01 -11.86
N THR A 129 -9.21 -8.97 -12.79
CA THR A 129 -8.05 -9.33 -13.62
C THR A 129 -8.12 -8.78 -15.05
N LYS A 130 -9.06 -7.88 -15.35
CA LYS A 130 -9.18 -7.27 -16.68
C LYS A 130 -7.98 -6.39 -17.00
N SER A 131 -7.87 -5.97 -18.27
CA SER A 131 -6.91 -4.95 -18.70
C SER A 131 -7.13 -3.64 -17.95
N TYR A 132 -6.08 -2.88 -17.65
CA TYR A 132 -6.23 -1.54 -17.07
C TYR A 132 -6.87 -0.53 -18.04
N GLY A 133 -6.85 -0.81 -19.34
CA GLY A 133 -7.52 -0.01 -20.38
C GLY A 133 -8.95 -0.44 -20.70
N ASP A 134 -9.59 -1.23 -19.84
CA ASP A 134 -11.00 -1.63 -19.96
C ASP A 134 -11.83 -0.93 -18.87
N GLU A 135 -11.67 0.40 -18.77
CA GLU A 135 -12.00 1.18 -17.58
C GLU A 135 -13.46 1.02 -17.15
N ILE A 136 -14.38 1.07 -18.11
CA ILE A 136 -15.83 1.04 -17.86
C ILE A 136 -16.32 -0.31 -17.31
N ASN A 137 -15.57 -1.39 -17.53
CA ASN A 137 -15.95 -2.75 -17.12
C ASN A 137 -15.17 -3.25 -15.89
N ARG A 138 -14.33 -2.39 -15.30
CA ARG A 138 -13.54 -2.74 -14.12
C ARG A 138 -14.27 -2.45 -12.82
N SER A 139 -14.03 -3.27 -11.81
CA SER A 139 -14.51 -3.07 -10.43
C SER A 139 -13.83 -1.87 -9.77
N TRP A 140 -12.62 -1.55 -10.17
CA TRP A 140 -11.89 -0.39 -9.66
C TRP A 140 -10.80 0.02 -10.66
N ILE A 141 -10.43 1.29 -10.60
CA ILE A 141 -9.34 1.88 -11.39
C ILE A 141 -8.48 2.78 -10.53
N PHE A 142 -7.19 2.87 -10.84
CA PHE A 142 -6.33 3.91 -10.27
C PHE A 142 -6.74 5.28 -10.81
N ARG A 143 -6.64 6.28 -9.94
CA ARG A 143 -7.02 7.66 -10.23
C ARG A 143 -5.92 8.60 -9.78
N THR A 144 -5.92 9.78 -10.40
CA THR A 144 -5.25 10.96 -9.89
C THR A 144 -5.75 11.27 -8.47
N VAL A 145 -4.83 11.60 -7.56
CA VAL A 145 -5.14 12.05 -6.19
C VAL A 145 -6.17 13.18 -6.19
N GLY A 146 -7.31 12.95 -5.54
CA GLY A 146 -8.46 13.86 -5.53
C GLY A 146 -9.63 13.41 -6.41
N TYR A 147 -9.44 12.38 -7.25
CA TYR A 147 -10.45 11.86 -8.16
C TYR A 147 -10.96 10.47 -7.79
N GLY A 148 -10.27 9.73 -6.92
CA GLY A 148 -10.85 8.56 -6.24
C GLY A 148 -11.48 8.99 -4.91
N HIS A 149 -10.73 9.76 -4.13
CA HIS A 149 -11.15 10.29 -2.83
C HIS A 149 -10.91 11.80 -2.75
N GLY A 150 -11.86 12.53 -2.15
CA GLY A 150 -11.84 13.98 -2.04
C GLY A 150 -10.74 14.53 -1.12
N VAL A 151 -10.51 15.85 -1.19
CA VAL A 151 -9.48 16.55 -0.40
C VAL A 151 -9.69 16.43 1.11
N ASP A 152 -10.93 16.24 1.56
CA ASP A 152 -11.31 15.97 2.95
C ASP A 152 -10.73 14.65 3.47
N TRP A 153 -10.78 13.59 2.64
CA TRP A 153 -10.12 12.33 2.95
C TRP A 153 -8.60 12.51 3.01
N TRP A 154 -8.00 13.19 2.03
CA TRP A 154 -6.55 13.44 2.01
C TRP A 154 -6.08 14.29 3.20
N LYS A 155 -6.85 15.29 3.65
CA LYS A 155 -6.59 16.04 4.90
C LYS A 155 -6.62 15.13 6.13
N SER A 156 -7.57 14.18 6.17
CA SER A 156 -7.67 13.19 7.24
C SER A 156 -6.47 12.23 7.23
N PHE A 157 -6.03 11.80 6.04
CA PHE A 157 -4.86 10.95 5.87
C PHE A 157 -3.57 11.63 6.33
N VAL A 158 -3.34 12.89 5.94
CA VAL A 158 -2.20 13.68 6.42
C VAL A 158 -2.23 13.85 7.94
N SER A 159 -3.41 14.13 8.50
CA SER A 159 -3.58 14.26 9.96
C SER A 159 -3.24 12.95 10.68
N GLU A 160 -3.68 11.82 10.14
CA GLU A 160 -3.44 10.49 10.69
C GLU A 160 -1.95 10.09 10.62
N LEU A 161 -1.28 10.41 9.51
CA LEU A 161 0.17 10.26 9.37
C LEU A 161 0.91 11.07 10.44
N ARG A 162 0.51 12.33 10.64
CA ARG A 162 1.11 13.20 11.65
C ARG A 162 0.91 12.66 13.07
N LEU A 163 -0.30 12.22 13.41
CA LEU A 163 -0.60 11.59 14.69
C LEU A 163 0.19 10.29 14.91
N SER A 164 0.51 9.59 13.83
CA SER A 164 1.32 8.37 13.83
C SER A 164 2.83 8.64 13.86
N GLY A 165 3.23 9.92 13.83
CA GLY A 165 4.62 10.36 13.91
C GLY A 165 5.37 10.35 12.58
N TYR A 166 4.64 10.34 11.45
CA TYR A 166 5.21 10.50 10.11
C TYR A 166 5.12 11.96 9.67
N ASP A 167 6.27 12.56 9.35
CA ASP A 167 6.43 13.96 8.96
C ASP A 167 7.47 14.10 7.83
N TYR A 168 7.50 13.10 6.94
CA TYR A 168 8.44 13.05 5.81
C TYR A 168 7.72 13.35 4.48
N VAL A 169 7.97 12.57 3.44
CA VAL A 169 7.52 12.85 2.07
C VAL A 169 6.16 12.20 1.79
N LEU A 170 5.30 12.92 1.05
CA LEU A 170 4.21 12.31 0.26
C LEU A 170 4.66 12.29 -1.19
N SER A 171 5.07 11.13 -1.69
CA SER A 171 5.53 10.98 -3.08
C SER A 171 4.33 10.73 -3.97
N ILE A 172 4.12 11.56 -5.00
CA ILE A 172 3.05 11.33 -5.97
C ILE A 172 3.46 10.15 -6.85
N GLU A 173 2.71 9.06 -6.78
CA GLU A 173 2.75 8.00 -7.79
C GLU A 173 1.52 8.19 -8.67
N HIS A 174 1.74 8.57 -9.93
CA HIS A 174 0.65 8.87 -10.84
C HIS A 174 0.33 7.68 -11.74
N GLU A 175 -0.88 7.15 -11.58
CA GLU A 175 -1.51 6.23 -12.52
C GLU A 175 -2.99 6.60 -12.65
N ASP A 176 -3.40 6.98 -13.86
CA ASP A 176 -4.78 7.34 -14.18
C ASP A 176 -5.01 7.06 -15.67
N SER A 177 -5.93 6.15 -15.98
CA SER A 177 -6.22 5.78 -17.37
C SER A 177 -7.14 6.78 -18.11
N LEU A 178 -7.73 7.74 -17.39
CA LEU A 178 -8.62 8.77 -17.95
C LEU A 178 -7.95 10.15 -18.08
N MET A 179 -6.69 10.29 -17.66
CA MET A 179 -5.95 11.56 -17.72
C MET A 179 -4.56 11.38 -18.31
N SER A 180 -4.04 12.45 -18.92
CA SER A 180 -2.62 12.50 -19.26
C SER A 180 -1.77 12.58 -17.99
N ALA A 181 -0.54 12.07 -18.05
CA ALA A 181 0.38 12.09 -16.92
C ALA A 181 0.63 13.50 -16.38
N GLU A 182 0.78 14.49 -17.27
CA GLU A 182 1.03 15.88 -16.87
C GLU A 182 -0.18 16.53 -16.19
N GLU A 183 -1.38 16.32 -16.74
CA GLU A 183 -2.62 16.84 -16.17
C GLU A 183 -2.88 16.22 -14.80
N GLY A 184 -2.79 14.90 -14.71
CA GLY A 184 -3.00 14.16 -13.48
C GLY A 184 -1.98 14.55 -12.40
N PHE A 185 -0.70 14.66 -12.73
CA PHE A 185 0.32 15.13 -11.79
C PHE A 185 0.02 16.53 -11.24
N LYS A 186 -0.35 17.50 -12.10
CA LYS A 186 -0.67 18.87 -11.67
C LYS A 186 -1.89 18.91 -10.73
N LYS A 187 -2.91 18.10 -11.02
CA LYS A 187 -4.11 17.99 -10.19
C LYS A 187 -3.82 17.30 -8.85
N ALA A 188 -3.08 16.19 -8.85
CA ALA A 188 -2.63 15.52 -7.64
C ALA A 188 -1.83 16.47 -6.74
N PHE A 189 -0.89 17.23 -7.33
CA PHE A 189 -0.12 18.23 -6.61
C PHE A 189 -1.01 19.32 -6.00
N ALA A 190 -2.00 19.84 -6.73
CA ALA A 190 -2.91 20.84 -6.20
C ALA A 190 -3.71 20.32 -4.99
N THR A 191 -4.27 19.10 -5.09
CA THR A 191 -5.00 18.44 -3.99
C THR A 191 -4.11 18.24 -2.76
N LEU A 192 -2.90 17.69 -2.95
CA LEU A 192 -1.99 17.41 -1.84
C LEU A 192 -1.44 18.70 -1.22
N LYS A 193 -1.18 19.74 -2.03
CA LYS A 193 -0.76 21.04 -1.53
C LYS A 193 -1.79 21.66 -0.59
N GLU A 194 -3.09 21.44 -0.85
CA GLU A 194 -4.15 21.86 0.06
C GLU A 194 -4.24 20.98 1.32
N ALA A 195 -3.98 19.68 1.20
CA ALA A 195 -4.10 18.73 2.30
C ALA A 195 -2.92 18.72 3.29
N VAL A 196 -1.71 19.02 2.82
CA VAL A 196 -0.47 18.94 3.62
C VAL A 196 -0.45 19.98 4.74
N ILE A 197 -0.12 19.54 5.96
CA ILE A 197 0.09 20.41 7.11
C ILE A 197 1.59 20.75 7.20
N ALA A 198 2.00 21.87 6.59
CA ALA A 198 3.42 22.21 6.43
C ALA A 198 4.10 22.73 7.70
N GLU A 199 3.36 23.39 8.61
CA GLU A 199 3.93 24.01 9.80
C GLU A 199 3.95 23.05 11.00
N LYS A 200 4.85 23.28 11.95
CA LYS A 200 4.80 22.65 13.27
C LYS A 200 3.57 23.15 14.02
N ALA A 201 2.92 22.25 14.77
CA ALA A 201 1.86 22.67 15.67
C ALA A 201 2.41 23.70 16.68
N GLY A 202 1.76 24.85 16.76
CA GLY A 202 2.05 25.85 17.79
C GLY A 202 1.55 25.43 19.17
N ALA A 203 1.74 26.29 20.17
CA ALA A 203 1.15 26.09 21.49
C ALA A 203 -0.39 26.07 21.39
N MET A 204 -1.03 25.16 22.14
CA MET A 204 -2.48 25.18 22.30
C MET A 204 -2.83 26.36 23.20
N TRP A 205 -3.28 27.47 22.62
CA TRP A 205 -3.68 28.66 23.37
C TRP A 205 -5.07 28.52 24.03
N TRP A 206 -5.82 27.48 23.63
CA TRP A 206 -7.18 27.17 24.07
C TRP A 206 -7.25 25.98 25.05
N ALA A 207 -6.11 25.43 25.48
CA ALA A 207 -6.01 24.35 26.46
C ALA A 207 -4.93 24.64 27.51
#